data_AF-A0A2N3E6Y5-F1
#
_entry.id   AF-A0A2N3E6Y5-F1
#
_cell.length_a   1.000
_cell.length_b   1.000
_cell.length_c   1.000
_cell.angle_alpha   90.00
_cell.angle_beta   90.00
_cell.angle_gamma   90.00
#
_symmetry.space_group_name_H-M   'P 1'
#
loop_
_entity.id
_entity.type
_entity.pdbx_description
1 polymer ?
#
loop_
_entity_poly.entity_id
_entity_poly.type
_entity_poly.pdbx_seq_one_letter_code
_entity_poly.pdbx_strand_id
1 'polypeptide(L)' 'CGASLGLLLDYAEGPMASRDVPDPYYGDYEAFERAMALIESGVAGLVPHLRAMAACADARSAPA' A
#
# COMPACT_ATOMS: atom_id res chain seq x y z
N CYS A 1 -3.71 -20.44 0.75
CA CYS A 1 -3.22 -19.44 -0.23
C CYS A 1 -4.40 -18.88 -0.98
N GLY A 2 -4.68 -17.60 -0.82
CA GLY A 2 -5.72 -16.89 -1.57
C GLY A 2 -5.24 -15.47 -1.83
N ALA A 3 -5.79 -14.84 -2.87
CA ALA A 3 -5.59 -13.42 -3.10
C ALA A 3 -6.36 -12.61 -2.04
N SER A 4 -5.80 -11.48 -1.63
CA SER A 4 -6.47 -10.48 -0.79
C SER A 4 -6.68 -9.19 -1.58
N LEU A 5 -7.73 -8.44 -1.22
CA LEU A 5 -8.04 -7.12 -1.75
C LEU A 5 -8.00 -6.11 -0.59
N GLY A 6 -7.36 -4.96 -0.79
CA GLY A 6 -7.28 -3.89 0.21
C GLY A 6 -6.97 -2.54 -0.44
N LEU A 7 -7.24 -1.45 0.27
CA LEU A 7 -6.91 -0.09 -0.18
C LEU A 7 -5.44 0.21 0.05
N LEU A 8 -4.83 1.03 -0.82
CA LEU A 8 -3.41 1.37 -0.69
C LEU A 8 -3.09 2.08 0.64
N LEU A 9 -3.94 3.01 1.07
CA LEU A 9 -3.71 3.77 2.30
C LEU A 9 -4.03 2.99 3.58
N ASP A 10 -4.56 1.77 3.49
CA ASP A 10 -4.64 0.87 4.66
C ASP A 10 -3.23 0.41 5.11
N TYR A 11 -2.21 0.57 4.25
CA TYR A 11 -0.82 0.28 4.57
C TYR A 11 -0.01 1.52 4.96
N ALA A 12 -0.58 2.72 4.89
CA ALA A 12 0.13 3.94 5.26
C ALA A 12 0.41 3.99 6.77
N GLU A 13 1.56 4.57 7.15
CA GLU A 13 1.91 4.75 8.56
C GLU A 13 1.26 6.00 9.15
N GLY A 14 0.72 5.88 10.37
CA GLY A 14 0.16 7.01 11.11
C GLY A 14 -1.30 7.36 10.75
N PRO A 15 -1.87 8.38 11.41
CA PRO A 15 -3.25 8.76 11.21
C PRO A 15 -3.45 9.41 9.84
N MET A 16 -4.26 8.80 8.98
CA MET A 16 -4.64 9.36 7.68
C MET A 16 -5.98 10.09 7.77
N ALA A 17 -6.08 11.25 7.10
CA ALA A 17 -7.33 11.99 6.98
C ALA A 17 -8.33 11.32 6.02
N SER A 18 -7.84 10.46 5.13
CA SER A 18 -8.61 9.70 4.13
C SER A 18 -8.04 8.29 4.02
N ARG A 19 -8.87 7.34 3.58
CA ARG A 19 -8.44 5.98 3.23
C ARG A 19 -8.20 5.79 1.73
N ASP A 20 -8.46 6.81 0.93
CA ASP A 20 -8.34 6.76 -0.52
C ASP A 20 -7.35 7.81 -1.05
N VAL A 21 -6.76 7.53 -2.21
CA VAL A 21 -5.93 8.46 -2.96
C VAL A 21 -6.83 9.21 -3.94
N PRO A 22 -7.03 10.53 -3.80
CA PRO A 22 -7.86 11.28 -4.72
C PRO A 22 -7.31 11.21 -6.15
N ASP A 23 -8.20 11.01 -7.13
CA ASP A 23 -7.82 11.05 -8.55
C ASP A 23 -7.38 12.47 -8.95
N PRO A 24 -6.11 12.67 -9.37
CA PRO A 24 -5.62 13.99 -9.72
C PRO A 24 -5.96 14.40 -11.16
N TYR A 25 -6.63 13.57 -11.97
CA TYR A 25 -6.76 13.75 -13.42
C TYR A 25 -7.36 15.10 -13.86
N TYR A 26 -8.30 15.64 -13.09
CA TYR A 26 -8.91 16.96 -13.33
C TYR A 26 -8.35 18.07 -12.44
N GLY A 27 -7.28 17.80 -11.70
CA GLY A 27 -6.63 18.72 -10.78
C GLY A 27 -5.49 19.52 -11.41
N ASP A 28 -4.89 20.36 -10.58
CA ASP A 28 -3.66 21.09 -10.89
C ASP A 28 -2.41 20.29 -10.47
N TYR A 29 -1.23 20.89 -10.66
CA TYR A 29 0.03 20.29 -10.26
C TYR A 29 0.05 19.83 -8.78
N GLU A 30 -0.54 20.63 -7.89
CA GLU A 30 -0.60 20.29 -6.47
C GLU A 30 -1.46 19.05 -6.21
N ALA A 31 -2.52 18.84 -6.99
CA ALA A 31 -3.30 17.61 -6.91
C ALA A 31 -2.47 16.35 -7.22
N PHE A 32 -1.59 16.43 -8.23
CA PHE A 32 -0.68 15.33 -8.55
C PHE A 32 0.36 15.10 -7.45
N GLU A 33 0.97 16.16 -6.92
CA GLU A 33 1.93 16.05 -5.81
C GLU A 33 1.28 15.45 -4.56
N ARG A 34 0.04 15.86 -4.23
CA ARG A 34 -0.71 15.27 -3.12
C ARG A 34 -1.01 13.78 -3.34
N ALA A 35 -1.44 13.41 -4.55
CA ALA A 35 -1.68 12.00 -4.88
C ALA A 35 -0.38 11.19 -4.78
N MET A 36 0.74 11.72 -5.28
CA MET A 36 2.05 11.08 -5.21
C MET A 36 2.49 10.87 -3.75
N ALA A 37 2.40 11.89 -2.90
CA ALA A 37 2.78 11.79 -1.49
C ALA A 37 1.96 10.72 -0.73
N LEU A 38 0.66 10.61 -1.02
CA LEU A 38 -0.19 9.56 -0.44
C LEU A 38 0.20 8.17 -0.95
N ILE A 39 0.49 8.03 -2.25
CA ILE A 39 0.96 6.76 -2.84
C ILE A 39 2.28 6.34 -2.21
N GLU A 40 3.24 7.25 -2.06
CA GLU A 40 4.53 6.97 -1.42
C GLU A 40 4.35 6.49 0.02
N SER A 41 3.48 7.14 0.79
CA SER A 41 3.15 6.73 2.16
C SER A 41 2.54 5.32 2.22
N GLY A 42 1.58 5.00 1.35
CA GLY A 42 0.98 3.66 1.28
C GLY A 42 1.98 2.59 0.83
N VAL A 43 2.82 2.88 -0.17
CA VAL A 43 3.86 1.96 -0.66
C VAL A 43 4.92 1.68 0.40
N ALA A 44 5.27 2.67 1.22
CA ALA A 44 6.24 2.54 2.30
C ALA A 44 5.86 1.41 3.29
N GLY A 45 4.58 1.26 3.63
CA GLY A 45 4.11 0.15 4.47
C GLY A 45 3.71 -1.11 3.70
N LEU A 46 3.25 -0.99 2.44
CA LEU A 46 2.87 -2.15 1.62
C LEU A 46 4.05 -3.06 1.30
N VAL A 47 5.22 -2.50 0.97
CA VAL A 47 6.40 -3.30 0.59
C VAL A 47 6.87 -4.22 1.74
N PRO A 48 7.05 -3.74 2.99
CA PRO A 48 7.31 -4.60 4.14
C PRO A 48 6.24 -5.68 4.34
N HIS A 49 4.96 -5.33 4.20
CA HIS A 49 3.85 -6.28 4.36
C HIS A 49 3.96 -7.45 3.35
N LEU A 50 4.19 -7.14 2.07
CA LEU A 50 4.36 -8.14 1.02
C LEU A 50 5.59 -9.03 1.24
N ARG A 51 6.71 -8.47 1.70
CA ARG A 51 7.91 -9.24 2.04
C ARG A 51 7.65 -10.22 3.20
N ALA A 52 6.94 -9.78 4.24
CA ALA A 52 6.55 -10.65 5.35
C ALA A 52 5.61 -11.78 4.91
N MET A 53 4.64 -11.46 4.03
CA MET A 53 3.75 -12.46 3.43
C MET A 53 4.50 -13.49 2.60
N ALA A 54 5.43 -13.05 1.76
CA ALA A 54 6.25 -13.92 0.92
C ALA A 54 7.12 -14.86 1.77
N ALA A 55 7.84 -14.32 2.76
CA ALA A 55 8.64 -15.13 3.69
C ALA A 55 7.79 -16.17 4.44
N CYS A 56 6.57 -15.79 4.85
CA CYS A 56 5.63 -16.70 5.50
C CYS A 56 5.09 -17.77 4.54
N ALA A 57 4.89 -17.44 3.26
CA ALA A 57 4.51 -18.40 2.24
C ALA A 57 5.64 -19.39 1.94
N ASP A 58 6.87 -18.91 1.83
CA ASP A 58 8.06 -19.74 1.62
C ASP A 58 8.25 -20.72 2.78
N ALA A 59 8.18 -20.24 4.03
CA ALA A 59 8.28 -21.08 5.23
C ALA A 59 7.20 -22.17 5.32
N ARG A 60 6.00 -21.93 4.79
CA ARG A 60 4.94 -22.95 4.69
C ARG A 60 5.15 -23.96 3.57
N SER A 61 6.03 -23.66 2.61
CA SER A 61 6.29 -24.50 1.44
C SER A 61 7.52 -25.42 1.60
N ALA A 62 8.33 -25.22 2.65
CA ALA A 62 9.49 -26.06 2.95
C ALA A 62 9.05 -27.46 3.42
N PRO A 63 9.66 -28.55 2.90
CA PRO A 63 9.36 -29.91 3.37
C PRO A 63 9.90 -30.12 4.78
N ALA A 64 9.19 -30.93 5.57
CA ALA A 64 9.53 -31.32 6.95
C ALA A 64 10.77 -32.21 7.03
#